data_AF-A0A9C6DS07-F1
#
_entry.id   AF-A0A9C6DS07-F1
#
_cell.length_a   1.000
_cell.length_b   1.000
_cell.length_c   1.000
_cell.angle_alpha   90.00
_cell.angle_beta   90.00
_cell.angle_gamma   90.00
#
_symmetry.space_group_name_H-M   'P 1'
#
loop_
_entity.id
_entity.type
_entity.pdbx_description
1 polymer ?
#
loop_
_entity_poly.entity_id
_entity_poly.type
_entity_poly.pdbx_seq_one_letter_code
_entity_poly.pdbx_strand_id
1 'polypeptide(L)'
;MFTAICGYTLFCLGTCFPAPLRHGTDVPPPEVLRFMRRFGYLDQNPNDSEALYHETAIVEAIKKVQIFGALNQTGKLDQMTLDLFKKPRCGVRDIEGQSYHLRQSNAVIRNKRFVFGAGTWTKRRIRYFIGNWSLKVPPAQVESDIARALFTWSQYSGLKFEHINDTSADIIIGFGTRYHGDHFPFDGAGNILAHAFYPYEMESWGGDVHFDEDENWQENSTDLSIGVDFYSVALHELGHSLGLAHSPSQSSIMFPYYKGPGYNVLDYDDTLAMYNAYCNLNSYLQYEGKSIFEAVFLILVSRKLDDDVEEEDKNEQEDQLNEPVNQSDFATTEQIDNISSNWDQMENKEHDKNHHNRTTSFSASSAKARNNGEIPDICLGDFDAVCYFNESVHVFKEHFAWRLTPSYTILPGYPIPIEKLFFKFPKTITHVDACYERYDKAIVLFMGQHVWIWRDEKFIENSPKPLAAIIGINSFIISRINAAMLWPKNNLTYLFGETMFWRYNDYLQQLDAGYPKTLKRWPGLPQNLNAAATLPNGKTYFFKDNLYWLYNNLLLRPERGYPRRASIVWIGCLAKNVKLASRNPNITAAFIATSPSSS
;
A
#
# COMPACT_ATOMS: atom_id res chain seq x y z
N MET A 1 84.16 -8.66 -61.50
CA MET A 1 84.59 -7.62 -60.56
C MET A 1 83.45 -7.43 -59.56
N PHE A 2 83.79 -7.52 -58.26
CA PHE A 2 82.97 -7.24 -57.06
C PHE A 2 81.78 -8.19 -56.77
N THR A 3 82.00 -9.30 -56.06
CA THR A 3 82.12 -9.50 -54.58
C THR A 3 80.81 -9.41 -53.81
N ALA A 4 80.34 -10.59 -53.41
CA ALA A 4 79.37 -10.82 -52.36
C ALA A 4 79.98 -10.48 -50.99
N ILE A 5 79.22 -9.78 -50.14
CA ILE A 5 79.50 -9.71 -48.70
C ILE A 5 78.20 -10.07 -47.97
N CYS A 6 78.28 -11.24 -47.34
CA CYS A 6 77.34 -11.79 -46.38
C CYS A 6 77.56 -11.08 -45.04
N GLY A 7 76.54 -10.39 -44.52
CA GLY A 7 76.59 -9.71 -43.23
C GLY A 7 75.96 -10.57 -42.14
N TYR A 8 76.80 -11.18 -41.30
CA TYR A 8 76.41 -11.80 -40.03
C TYR A 8 75.72 -10.77 -39.12
N THR A 9 74.52 -11.11 -38.61
CA THR A 9 73.96 -10.45 -37.43
C THR A 9 73.70 -11.48 -36.33
N LEU A 10 74.22 -11.12 -35.17
CA LEU A 10 74.28 -11.87 -33.91
C LEU A 10 72.91 -12.38 -33.45
N PHE A 11 72.85 -13.67 -33.11
CA PHE A 11 71.81 -14.26 -32.28
C PHE A 11 71.91 -13.69 -30.86
N CYS A 12 70.99 -12.80 -30.49
CA CYS A 12 70.65 -12.57 -29.08
C CYS A 12 69.44 -13.42 -28.74
N LEU A 13 69.65 -14.52 -28.03
CA LEU A 13 68.61 -15.29 -27.33
C LEU A 13 68.06 -14.45 -26.17
N GLY A 14 67.17 -13.52 -26.49
CA GLY A 14 66.26 -12.93 -25.52
C GLY A 14 64.95 -13.70 -25.57
N THR A 15 64.69 -14.51 -24.55
CA THR A 15 63.37 -15.11 -24.32
C THR A 15 62.35 -13.98 -24.14
N CYS A 16 61.64 -13.65 -25.22
CA CYS A 16 60.45 -12.84 -25.14
C CYS A 16 59.37 -13.72 -24.50
N PHE A 17 59.19 -13.59 -23.18
CA PHE A 17 57.96 -14.08 -22.57
C PHE A 17 56.81 -13.36 -23.25
N PRO A 18 55.79 -14.06 -23.79
CA PRO A 18 54.58 -13.39 -24.18
C PRO A 18 54.02 -12.72 -22.93
N ALA A 19 54.00 -11.39 -22.93
CA ALA A 19 53.17 -10.67 -21.99
C ALA A 19 51.75 -11.27 -22.10
N PRO A 20 51.09 -11.60 -20.98
CA PRO A 20 49.76 -12.18 -21.06
C PRO A 20 48.88 -11.17 -21.78
N LEU A 21 48.26 -11.63 -22.88
CA LEU A 21 47.19 -10.91 -23.56
C LEU A 21 46.20 -10.45 -22.49
N ARG A 22 46.14 -9.14 -22.24
CA ARG A 22 45.07 -8.55 -21.43
C ARG A 22 43.76 -8.92 -22.13
N HIS A 23 42.89 -9.65 -21.43
CA HIS A 23 41.52 -9.94 -21.87
C HIS A 23 40.82 -8.64 -22.24
N GLY A 24 40.68 -8.40 -23.54
CA GLY A 24 39.90 -7.32 -24.12
C GLY A 24 38.56 -7.86 -24.59
N THR A 25 37.49 -7.30 -24.03
CA THR A 25 36.15 -7.14 -24.65
C THR A 25 35.55 -8.35 -25.37
N ASP A 26 34.90 -9.24 -24.61
CA ASP A 26 33.91 -10.13 -25.20
C ASP A 26 32.73 -9.32 -25.72
N VAL A 27 32.54 -9.29 -27.05
CA VAL A 27 31.35 -8.71 -27.67
C VAL A 27 30.13 -9.49 -27.18
N PRO A 28 29.07 -8.83 -26.66
CA PRO A 28 27.87 -9.53 -26.19
C PRO A 28 27.26 -10.41 -27.29
N PRO A 29 26.73 -11.59 -26.94
CA PRO A 29 26.03 -12.45 -27.89
C PRO A 29 24.90 -11.70 -28.64
N PRO A 30 24.62 -12.02 -29.92
CA PRO A 30 23.57 -11.34 -30.70
C PRO A 30 22.18 -11.36 -30.07
N GLU A 31 21.87 -12.39 -29.28
CA GLU A 31 20.63 -12.49 -28.49
C GLU A 31 20.54 -11.44 -27.37
N VAL A 32 21.66 -11.17 -26.69
CA VAL A 32 21.76 -10.13 -25.65
C VAL A 32 21.54 -8.75 -26.25
N LEU A 33 22.15 -8.47 -27.42
CA LEU A 33 21.98 -7.21 -28.13
C LEU A 33 20.54 -7.03 -28.63
N ARG A 34 19.86 -8.10 -29.07
CA ARG A 34 18.44 -8.06 -29.44
C ARG A 34 17.55 -7.76 -28.23
N PHE A 35 17.78 -8.42 -27.09
CA PHE A 35 17.07 -8.13 -25.85
C PHE A 35 17.25 -6.68 -25.43
N MET A 36 18.49 -6.19 -25.40
CA MET A 36 18.79 -4.82 -24.99
C MET A 36 18.10 -3.78 -25.87
N ARG A 37 18.00 -4.01 -27.18
CA ARG A 37 17.24 -3.15 -28.09
C ARG A 37 15.73 -3.25 -27.89
N ARG A 38 15.21 -4.47 -27.66
CA ARG A 38 13.78 -4.71 -27.46
C ARG A 38 13.25 -3.93 -26.25
N PHE A 39 13.98 -3.97 -25.13
CA PHE A 39 13.56 -3.36 -23.87
C PHE A 39 14.10 -1.94 -23.62
N GLY A 40 14.73 -1.32 -24.62
CA GLY A 40 15.13 0.10 -24.59
C GLY A 40 16.46 0.41 -23.90
N TYR A 41 17.29 -0.61 -23.63
CA TYR A 41 18.64 -0.42 -23.09
C TYR A 41 19.67 0.03 -24.14
N LEU A 42 19.41 -0.29 -25.41
CA LEU A 42 20.18 0.16 -26.57
C LEU A 42 19.25 0.74 -27.65
N ASP A 43 19.77 1.69 -28.43
CA ASP A 43 19.03 2.35 -29.50
C ASP A 43 18.68 1.38 -30.65
N GLN A 44 17.53 1.60 -31.30
CA GLN A 44 17.05 0.72 -32.36
C GLN A 44 17.73 0.97 -33.71
N ASN A 45 18.17 2.21 -33.96
CA ASN A 45 18.84 2.63 -35.19
C ASN A 45 20.13 3.40 -34.86
N PRO A 46 21.28 2.73 -34.68
CA PRO A 46 22.53 3.40 -34.97
C PRO A 46 22.56 3.63 -36.48
N ASN A 47 22.62 4.88 -36.94
CA ASN A 47 23.07 5.12 -38.30
C ASN A 47 24.43 4.40 -38.45
N ASP A 48 24.44 3.39 -39.31
CA ASP A 48 25.55 2.54 -39.71
C ASP A 48 26.07 1.51 -38.68
N SER A 49 25.84 0.24 -39.02
CA SER A 49 26.59 -0.96 -38.60
C SER A 49 26.42 -1.45 -37.15
N GLU A 50 26.16 -2.75 -36.98
CA GLU A 50 26.19 -3.50 -35.71
C GLU A 50 27.54 -3.40 -34.94
N ALA A 51 28.53 -2.74 -35.53
CA ALA A 51 29.92 -2.63 -35.10
C ALA A 51 30.27 -1.36 -34.27
N LEU A 52 29.30 -0.49 -33.92
CA LEU A 52 29.61 0.86 -33.39
C LEU A 52 29.08 1.17 -31.99
N TYR A 53 28.65 0.19 -31.19
CA TYR A 53 28.48 0.46 -29.76
C TYR A 53 29.85 0.57 -29.09
N HIS A 54 30.17 1.77 -28.61
CA HIS A 54 31.33 1.94 -27.72
C HIS A 54 31.22 0.96 -26.55
N GLU A 55 32.33 0.34 -26.15
CA GLU A 55 32.40 -0.58 -25.01
C GLU A 55 31.72 0.00 -23.77
N THR A 56 31.89 1.29 -23.53
CA THR A 56 31.25 2.02 -22.44
C THR A 56 29.73 2.03 -22.53
N ALA A 57 29.15 2.17 -23.73
CA ALA A 57 27.69 2.15 -23.93
C ALA A 57 27.11 0.76 -23.61
N ILE A 58 27.83 -0.31 -23.98
CA ILE A 58 27.44 -1.68 -23.66
C ILE A 58 27.50 -1.91 -22.14
N VAL A 59 28.58 -1.49 -21.48
CA VAL A 59 28.73 -1.62 -20.02
C VAL A 59 27.61 -0.88 -19.28
N GLU A 60 27.25 0.32 -19.71
CA GLU A 60 26.13 1.07 -19.12
C GLU A 60 24.76 0.43 -19.40
N ALA A 61 24.55 -0.13 -20.60
CA ALA A 61 23.35 -0.91 -20.92
C ALA A 61 23.23 -2.15 -20.01
N ILE A 62 24.34 -2.87 -19.77
CA ILE A 62 24.38 -4.01 -18.84
C ILE A 62 24.03 -3.56 -17.42
N LYS A 63 24.59 -2.45 -16.93
CA LYS A 63 24.23 -1.92 -15.61
C LYS A 63 22.74 -1.61 -15.49
N LYS A 64 22.12 -1.09 -16.56
CA LYS A 64 20.68 -0.84 -16.59
C LYS A 64 19.85 -2.13 -16.56
N VAL A 65 20.26 -3.16 -17.31
CA VAL A 65 19.64 -4.50 -17.21
C VAL A 65 19.73 -5.02 -15.76
N GLN A 66 20.90 -4.86 -15.12
CA GLN A 66 21.12 -5.27 -13.73
C GLN A 66 20.24 -4.48 -12.74
N ILE A 67 20.03 -3.18 -12.95
CA ILE A 67 19.11 -2.37 -12.12
C ILE A 67 17.69 -2.95 -12.15
N PHE A 68 17.16 -3.20 -13.34
CA PHE A 68 15.80 -3.72 -13.52
C PHE A 68 15.69 -5.22 -13.22
N GLY A 69 16.81 -5.94 -13.13
CA GLY A 69 16.89 -7.29 -12.60
C GLY A 69 17.18 -7.37 -11.10
N ALA A 70 17.23 -6.23 -10.40
CA ALA A 70 17.62 -6.12 -8.99
C ALA A 70 18.97 -6.78 -8.63
N LEU A 71 19.93 -6.73 -9.55
CA LEU A 71 21.30 -7.21 -9.39
C LEU A 71 22.28 -6.07 -9.07
N ASN A 72 23.47 -6.44 -8.61
CA ASN A 72 24.58 -5.49 -8.45
C ASN A 72 25.03 -4.97 -9.82
N GLN A 73 25.24 -3.66 -9.92
CA GLN A 73 25.56 -2.94 -11.16
C GLN A 73 27.04 -3.10 -11.56
N THR A 74 27.46 -4.33 -11.83
CA THR A 74 28.84 -4.66 -12.20
C THR A 74 29.19 -4.22 -13.62
N GLY A 75 28.19 -4.07 -14.49
CA GLY A 75 28.38 -3.81 -15.93
C GLY A 75 29.01 -4.97 -16.68
N LYS A 76 29.02 -6.17 -16.08
CA LYS A 76 29.59 -7.39 -16.63
C LYS A 76 28.47 -8.40 -16.92
N LEU A 77 28.60 -9.15 -18.00
CA LEU A 77 27.75 -10.31 -18.30
C LEU A 77 28.16 -11.52 -17.45
N ASP A 78 28.03 -11.39 -16.13
CA ASP A 78 28.15 -12.52 -15.21
C ASP A 78 26.95 -13.47 -15.34
N GLN A 79 27.08 -14.67 -14.77
CA GLN A 79 26.05 -15.71 -14.90
C GLN A 79 24.67 -15.21 -14.43
N MET A 80 24.61 -14.47 -13.32
CA MET A 80 23.36 -13.91 -12.80
C MET A 80 22.72 -12.94 -13.80
N THR A 81 23.52 -12.13 -14.49
CA THR A 81 23.05 -11.23 -15.54
C THR A 81 22.61 -12.00 -16.79
N LEU A 82 23.34 -13.05 -17.17
CA LEU A 82 22.97 -13.93 -18.29
C LEU A 82 21.64 -14.66 -18.05
N ASP A 83 21.36 -15.04 -16.80
CA ASP A 83 20.13 -15.71 -16.40
C ASP A 83 18.90 -14.79 -16.56
N LEU A 84 19.07 -13.46 -16.42
CA LEU A 84 17.98 -12.50 -16.62
C LEU A 84 17.42 -12.54 -18.05
N PHE A 85 18.27 -12.71 -19.08
CA PHE A 85 17.82 -12.70 -20.48
C PHE A 85 16.87 -13.86 -20.85
N LYS A 86 16.84 -14.90 -20.02
CA LYS A 86 16.00 -16.09 -20.21
C LYS A 86 14.82 -16.15 -19.24
N LYS A 87 14.78 -15.24 -18.26
CA LYS A 87 13.81 -15.29 -17.19
C LYS A 87 12.47 -14.72 -17.69
N PRO A 88 11.33 -15.39 -17.43
CA PRO A 88 10.01 -14.89 -17.79
C PRO A 88 9.77 -13.46 -17.27
N ARG A 89 9.18 -12.61 -18.12
CA ARG A 89 9.01 -11.18 -17.85
C ARG A 89 7.86 -10.57 -18.66
N CYS A 90 7.50 -9.34 -18.34
CA CYS A 90 6.62 -8.49 -19.14
C CYS A 90 7.32 -8.03 -20.44
N GLY A 91 6.55 -7.91 -21.52
CA GLY A 91 6.99 -7.51 -22.87
C GLY A 91 7.15 -5.99 -23.07
N VAL A 92 6.67 -5.18 -22.14
CA VAL A 92 6.80 -3.71 -22.16
C VAL A 92 8.26 -3.32 -21.95
N ARG A 93 8.69 -2.20 -22.56
CA ARG A 93 10.07 -1.69 -22.44
C ARG A 93 10.37 -1.22 -21.02
N ASP A 94 11.59 -1.47 -20.56
CA ASP A 94 12.05 -1.00 -19.24
C ASP A 94 12.43 0.48 -19.25
N ILE A 95 12.94 0.95 -20.39
CA ILE A 95 13.34 2.34 -20.60
C ILE A 95 12.62 2.83 -21.85
N GLU A 96 11.74 3.80 -21.67
CA GLU A 96 11.17 4.52 -22.79
C GLU A 96 12.27 5.36 -23.46
N GLY A 97 12.47 5.13 -24.74
CA GLY A 97 13.24 6.05 -25.57
C GLY A 97 12.55 7.42 -25.54
N GLN A 98 13.32 8.50 -25.56
CA GLN A 98 12.79 9.86 -25.61
C GLN A 98 11.66 9.94 -26.64
N SER A 99 10.43 10.13 -26.17
CA SER A 99 9.30 10.44 -27.02
C SER A 99 9.70 11.60 -27.94
N TYR A 100 9.55 11.40 -29.25
CA TYR A 100 9.91 12.33 -30.32
C TYR A 100 9.32 13.76 -30.18
N HIS A 101 8.44 13.99 -29.19
CA HIS A 101 7.74 15.26 -28.95
C HIS A 101 8.18 16.10 -27.74
N LEU A 102 9.16 15.69 -26.92
CA LEU A 102 9.62 16.47 -25.75
C LEU A 102 11.04 17.03 -25.91
N ARG A 103 11.28 17.75 -27.02
CA ARG A 103 12.53 18.51 -27.26
C ARG A 103 12.45 19.98 -26.85
N GLN A 104 11.89 20.30 -25.68
CA GLN A 104 12.03 21.65 -25.12
C GLN A 104 11.74 21.71 -23.62
N SER A 105 12.78 21.45 -22.82
CA SER A 105 13.14 22.32 -21.68
C SER A 105 14.28 21.68 -20.88
N ASN A 106 15.36 22.44 -20.70
CA ASN A 106 16.51 22.13 -19.86
C ASN A 106 16.14 22.20 -18.37
N ALA A 107 15.24 21.33 -17.90
CA ALA A 107 14.94 21.17 -16.48
C ALA A 107 15.78 20.01 -15.93
N VAL A 108 16.59 20.32 -14.92
CA VAL A 108 17.40 19.37 -14.14
C VAL A 108 16.56 18.15 -13.76
N ILE A 109 16.82 17.02 -14.41
CA ILE A 109 16.12 15.75 -14.21
C ILE A 109 16.52 15.21 -12.84
N ARG A 110 15.71 15.50 -11.81
CA ARG A 110 15.74 14.71 -10.56
C ARG A 110 15.26 13.30 -10.93
N ASN A 111 16.08 12.28 -10.66
CA ASN A 111 15.70 10.87 -10.80
C ASN A 111 14.38 10.61 -10.06
N LYS A 112 13.27 10.55 -10.80
CA LYS A 112 11.98 10.12 -10.25
C LYS A 112 12.07 8.62 -9.98
N ARG A 113 11.63 8.20 -8.79
CA ARG A 113 11.74 6.81 -8.31
C ARG A 113 10.73 5.86 -8.99
N PHE A 114 9.67 6.42 -9.56
CA PHE A 114 8.69 5.75 -10.42
C PHE A 114 8.56 6.58 -11.70
N VAL A 115 8.24 5.92 -12.81
CA VAL A 115 8.15 6.54 -14.14
C VAL A 115 6.73 6.28 -14.66
N PHE A 116 6.08 7.34 -15.15
CA PHE A 116 4.89 7.18 -15.98
C PHE A 116 5.38 6.94 -17.40
N GLY A 117 4.67 6.08 -18.14
CA GLY A 117 4.97 5.88 -19.55
C GLY A 117 4.50 7.08 -20.40
N ALA A 118 3.65 6.83 -21.39
CA ALA A 118 3.13 7.89 -22.27
C ALA A 118 2.08 8.84 -21.61
N GLY A 119 1.32 8.37 -20.60
CA GLY A 119 0.25 9.15 -19.95
C GLY A 119 -0.58 8.36 -18.95
N THR A 120 -1.58 9.00 -18.34
CA THR A 120 -2.55 8.38 -17.40
C THR A 120 -3.96 8.73 -17.84
N TRP A 121 -4.95 7.89 -17.53
CA TRP A 121 -6.35 8.20 -17.85
C TRP A 121 -6.78 9.54 -17.26
N THR A 122 -7.47 10.37 -18.04
CA THR A 122 -8.04 11.63 -17.53
C THR A 122 -9.40 11.41 -16.87
N LYS A 123 -10.10 10.35 -17.28
CA LYS A 123 -11.40 9.95 -16.74
C LYS A 123 -11.27 8.98 -15.56
N ARG A 124 -12.35 8.87 -14.79
CA ARG A 124 -12.40 8.06 -13.56
C ARG A 124 -13.13 6.75 -13.68
N ARG A 125 -14.06 6.66 -14.62
CA ARG A 125 -14.77 5.43 -14.96
C ARG A 125 -14.08 4.82 -16.17
N ILE A 126 -13.42 3.68 -15.96
CA ILE A 126 -12.70 2.94 -16.98
C ILE A 126 -13.50 1.68 -17.29
N ARG A 127 -13.90 1.52 -18.55
CA ARG A 127 -14.63 0.35 -19.03
C ARG A 127 -13.63 -0.67 -19.54
N TYR A 128 -13.80 -1.93 -19.21
CA TYR A 128 -12.96 -3.01 -19.72
C TYR A 128 -13.81 -4.10 -20.37
N PHE A 129 -13.25 -4.81 -21.33
CA PHE A 129 -13.89 -5.90 -22.07
C PHE A 129 -12.90 -7.03 -22.30
N ILE A 130 -13.33 -8.28 -22.09
CA ILE A 130 -12.54 -9.47 -22.41
C ILE A 130 -12.91 -9.93 -23.83
N GLY A 131 -12.03 -9.67 -24.80
CA GLY A 131 -12.29 -9.87 -26.22
C GLY A 131 -12.24 -11.32 -26.68
N ASN A 132 -11.37 -12.13 -26.06
CA ASN A 132 -11.30 -13.56 -26.27
C ASN A 132 -10.75 -14.27 -25.02
N TRP A 133 -10.64 -15.60 -25.07
CA TRP A 133 -10.40 -16.43 -23.88
C TRP A 133 -9.26 -17.42 -24.10
N SER A 134 -8.47 -17.64 -23.05
CA SER A 134 -7.51 -18.76 -23.02
C SER A 134 -8.25 -20.10 -22.99
N LEU A 135 -7.66 -21.12 -23.62
CA LEU A 135 -8.16 -22.50 -23.51
C LEU A 135 -7.66 -23.21 -22.25
N LYS A 136 -6.72 -22.60 -21.52
CA LYS A 136 -6.05 -23.21 -20.36
C LYS A 136 -6.64 -22.77 -19.02
N VAL A 137 -7.28 -21.61 -18.99
CA VAL A 137 -7.94 -21.04 -17.81
C VAL A 137 -9.44 -20.85 -18.10
N PRO A 138 -10.35 -21.33 -17.23
CA PRO A 138 -11.78 -21.17 -17.45
C PRO A 138 -12.21 -19.69 -17.56
N PRO A 139 -13.19 -19.33 -18.41
CA PRO A 139 -13.65 -17.95 -18.56
C PRO A 139 -14.04 -17.26 -17.26
N ALA A 140 -14.83 -17.92 -16.41
CA ALA A 140 -15.24 -17.37 -15.11
C ALA A 140 -14.05 -17.05 -14.19
N GLN A 141 -12.96 -17.81 -14.32
CA GLN A 141 -11.73 -17.55 -13.56
C GLN A 141 -11.01 -16.32 -14.10
N VAL A 142 -10.87 -16.21 -15.43
CA VAL A 142 -10.30 -15.01 -16.08
C VAL A 142 -11.07 -13.76 -15.67
N GLU A 143 -12.41 -13.79 -15.71
CA GLU A 143 -13.27 -12.67 -15.27
C GLU A 143 -13.00 -12.28 -13.82
N SER A 144 -12.97 -13.27 -12.91
CA SER A 144 -12.72 -13.07 -11.49
C SER A 144 -11.32 -12.46 -11.24
N ASP A 145 -10.29 -12.96 -11.92
CA ASP A 145 -8.92 -12.51 -11.74
C ASP A 145 -8.69 -11.09 -12.28
N ILE A 146 -9.25 -10.76 -13.44
CA ILE A 146 -9.21 -9.40 -13.98
C ILE A 146 -9.94 -8.43 -13.06
N ALA A 147 -11.16 -8.77 -12.63
CA ALA A 147 -11.92 -7.92 -11.70
C ALA A 147 -11.18 -7.71 -10.38
N ARG A 148 -10.55 -8.77 -9.83
CA ARG A 148 -9.74 -8.70 -8.62
C ARG A 148 -8.48 -7.83 -8.78
N ALA A 149 -7.81 -7.93 -9.92
CA ALA A 149 -6.63 -7.12 -10.22
C ALA A 149 -6.98 -5.64 -10.33
N LEU A 150 -8.02 -5.30 -11.11
CA LEU A 150 -8.55 -3.95 -11.22
C LEU A 150 -9.02 -3.39 -9.88
N PHE A 151 -9.70 -4.22 -9.07
CA PHE A 151 -10.10 -3.84 -7.71
C PHE A 151 -8.87 -3.50 -6.85
N THR A 152 -7.80 -4.29 -6.92
CA THR A 152 -6.55 -4.04 -6.18
C THR A 152 -5.98 -2.65 -6.52
N TRP A 153 -5.94 -2.28 -7.79
CA TRP A 153 -5.49 -0.96 -8.24
C TRP A 153 -6.45 0.19 -7.87
N SER A 154 -7.76 -0.08 -7.82
CA SER A 154 -8.77 0.93 -7.46
C SER A 154 -8.58 1.50 -6.05
N GLN A 155 -8.05 0.68 -5.12
CA GLN A 155 -7.88 1.05 -3.70
C GLN A 155 -6.96 2.27 -3.50
N TYR A 156 -6.07 2.55 -4.46
CA TYR A 156 -5.07 3.63 -4.35
C TYR A 156 -5.17 4.68 -5.47
N SER A 157 -6.25 4.65 -6.25
CA SER A 157 -6.41 5.49 -7.45
C SER A 157 -7.76 6.23 -7.53
N GLY A 158 -8.78 5.78 -6.81
CA GLY A 158 -10.13 6.32 -6.93
C GLY A 158 -10.79 6.07 -8.29
N LEU A 159 -10.20 5.20 -9.12
CA LEU A 159 -10.78 4.75 -10.38
C LEU A 159 -11.92 3.75 -10.12
N LYS A 160 -12.93 3.80 -10.98
CA LYS A 160 -14.05 2.85 -11.01
C LYS A 160 -13.95 2.04 -12.29
N PHE A 161 -14.03 0.72 -12.15
CA PHE A 161 -13.96 -0.20 -13.27
C PHE A 161 -15.33 -0.78 -13.55
N GLU A 162 -15.68 -0.84 -14.83
CA GLU A 162 -16.94 -1.41 -15.30
C GLU A 162 -16.67 -2.41 -16.41
N HIS A 163 -17.18 -3.63 -16.23
CA HIS A 163 -17.15 -4.63 -17.28
C HIS A 163 -18.25 -4.33 -18.30
N ILE A 164 -17.88 -4.27 -19.58
CA ILE A 164 -18.82 -4.19 -20.71
C ILE A 164 -18.54 -5.32 -21.70
N ASN A 165 -19.48 -5.60 -22.60
CA ASN A 165 -19.43 -6.74 -23.52
C ASN A 165 -19.24 -6.30 -24.99
N ASP A 166 -18.59 -5.17 -25.22
CA ASP A 166 -18.37 -4.61 -26.56
C ASP A 166 -17.03 -3.87 -26.66
N THR A 167 -16.61 -3.63 -27.90
CA THR A 167 -15.30 -3.02 -28.23
C THR A 167 -15.24 -1.51 -28.01
N SER A 168 -16.28 -0.89 -27.41
CA SER A 168 -16.20 0.52 -26.97
C SER A 168 -15.48 0.67 -25.63
N ALA A 169 -14.94 -0.42 -25.07
CA ALA A 169 -14.17 -0.44 -23.84
C ALA A 169 -12.87 0.37 -23.97
N ASP A 170 -12.34 0.78 -22.83
CA ASP A 170 -11.09 1.54 -22.73
C ASP A 170 -9.88 0.63 -22.56
N ILE A 171 -10.12 -0.58 -22.06
CA ILE A 171 -9.13 -1.62 -21.90
C ILE A 171 -9.75 -2.88 -22.49
N ILE A 172 -9.25 -3.32 -23.64
CA ILE A 172 -9.59 -4.60 -24.24
C ILE A 172 -8.52 -5.61 -23.82
N ILE A 173 -8.97 -6.74 -23.29
CA ILE A 173 -8.12 -7.80 -22.78
C ILE A 173 -8.23 -8.99 -23.71
N GLY A 174 -7.09 -9.49 -24.18
CA GLY A 174 -7.06 -10.61 -25.11
C GLY A 174 -5.87 -11.54 -24.96
N PHE A 175 -5.98 -12.69 -25.59
CA PHE A 175 -4.99 -13.77 -25.65
C PHE A 175 -4.56 -13.97 -27.10
N GLY A 176 -3.26 -14.03 -27.35
CA GLY A 176 -2.73 -14.17 -28.71
C GLY A 176 -1.44 -14.97 -28.73
N THR A 177 -1.11 -15.57 -29.87
CA THR A 177 0.14 -16.32 -30.04
C THR A 177 1.04 -15.58 -31.02
N ARG A 178 2.33 -15.44 -30.71
CA ARG A 178 3.32 -14.87 -31.64
C ARG A 178 2.84 -13.55 -32.26
N TYR A 179 2.65 -13.47 -33.57
CA TYR A 179 2.02 -12.32 -34.21
C TYR A 179 0.50 -12.37 -34.02
N HIS A 180 -0.03 -11.40 -33.29
CA HIS A 180 -1.42 -11.38 -32.84
C HIS A 180 -2.15 -10.06 -33.18
N GLY A 181 -1.61 -9.29 -34.12
CA GLY A 181 -2.27 -8.12 -34.71
C GLY A 181 -1.55 -6.78 -34.45
N ASP A 182 -0.75 -6.65 -33.39
CA ASP A 182 0.11 -5.47 -33.17
C ASP A 182 1.50 -5.64 -33.80
N HIS A 183 2.33 -4.61 -33.62
CA HIS A 183 3.74 -4.58 -33.98
C HIS A 183 4.66 -5.26 -32.96
N PHE A 184 4.12 -5.93 -31.93
CA PHE A 184 4.87 -6.47 -30.79
C PHE A 184 4.64 -7.98 -30.61
N PRO A 185 5.11 -8.81 -31.56
CA PRO A 185 4.87 -10.25 -31.49
C PRO A 185 5.49 -10.92 -30.25
N PHE A 186 4.78 -11.91 -29.69
CA PHE A 186 5.31 -12.80 -28.66
C PHE A 186 6.34 -13.79 -29.22
N ASP A 187 7.16 -14.37 -28.33
CA ASP A 187 8.21 -15.34 -28.63
C ASP A 187 7.80 -16.81 -28.38
N GLY A 188 6.58 -17.03 -27.88
CA GLY A 188 6.08 -18.33 -27.49
C GLY A 188 6.47 -18.68 -26.05
N ALA A 189 6.15 -19.89 -25.61
CA ALA A 189 6.22 -20.29 -24.20
C ALA A 189 7.52 -19.92 -23.45
N GLY A 190 7.35 -19.36 -22.26
CA GLY A 190 8.35 -19.03 -21.27
C GLY A 190 8.63 -17.53 -21.18
N ASN A 191 9.36 -16.99 -22.14
CA ASN A 191 9.81 -15.60 -22.09
C ASN A 191 8.75 -14.70 -22.75
N ILE A 192 8.64 -13.46 -22.30
CA ILE A 192 7.49 -12.54 -22.55
C ILE A 192 6.13 -13.19 -22.37
N LEU A 193 5.61 -13.02 -21.16
CA LEU A 193 4.33 -13.60 -20.75
C LEU A 193 3.12 -12.83 -21.28
N ALA A 194 3.27 -11.51 -21.39
CA ALA A 194 2.21 -10.58 -21.77
C ALA A 194 2.82 -9.20 -22.08
N HIS A 195 2.01 -8.32 -22.64
CA HIS A 195 2.27 -6.88 -22.64
C HIS A 195 0.97 -6.09 -22.56
N ALA A 196 1.09 -4.80 -22.27
CA ALA A 196 -0.01 -3.88 -22.33
C ALA A 196 0.43 -2.52 -22.87
N PHE A 197 -0.53 -1.74 -23.35
CA PHE A 197 -0.33 -0.38 -23.84
C PHE A 197 -0.70 0.64 -22.77
N TYR A 198 0.03 1.75 -22.71
CA TYR A 198 -0.32 2.84 -21.80
C TYR A 198 -1.63 3.52 -22.22
N PRO A 199 -2.29 4.25 -21.31
CA PRO A 199 -3.45 5.08 -21.64
C PRO A 199 -3.16 6.03 -22.81
N TYR A 200 -4.05 6.05 -23.80
CA TYR A 200 -3.97 6.88 -25.01
C TYR A 200 -2.75 6.62 -25.91
N GLU A 201 -2.00 5.55 -25.66
CA GLU A 201 -0.90 5.12 -26.53
C GLU A 201 -1.45 4.36 -27.75
N MET A 202 -0.73 4.40 -28.88
CA MET A 202 -1.07 3.58 -30.07
C MET A 202 -2.52 3.74 -30.57
N GLU A 203 -3.09 4.93 -30.43
CA GLU A 203 -4.45 5.29 -30.87
C GLU A 203 -5.55 4.41 -30.25
N SER A 204 -6.06 3.44 -31.01
CA SER A 204 -7.20 2.59 -30.63
C SER A 204 -6.84 1.47 -29.65
N TRP A 205 -5.55 1.27 -29.39
CA TRP A 205 -5.01 0.17 -28.59
C TRP A 205 -4.65 0.64 -27.17
N GLY A 206 -4.77 1.93 -26.90
CA GLY A 206 -4.30 2.53 -25.65
C GLY A 206 -5.08 1.98 -24.47
N GLY A 207 -4.37 1.30 -23.57
CA GLY A 207 -4.95 0.60 -22.43
C GLY A 207 -5.05 -0.92 -22.59
N ASP A 208 -4.99 -1.45 -23.81
CA ASP A 208 -5.23 -2.87 -24.07
C ASP A 208 -4.15 -3.76 -23.46
N VAL A 209 -4.54 -4.99 -23.12
CA VAL A 209 -3.68 -6.01 -22.53
C VAL A 209 -3.71 -7.27 -23.39
N HIS A 210 -2.53 -7.74 -23.81
CA HIS A 210 -2.37 -9.00 -24.53
C HIS A 210 -1.57 -9.99 -23.69
N PHE A 211 -2.12 -11.19 -23.51
CA PHE A 211 -1.46 -12.32 -22.88
C PHE A 211 -0.97 -13.31 -23.93
N ASP A 212 0.24 -13.86 -23.78
CA ASP A 212 0.73 -14.89 -24.70
C ASP A 212 0.00 -16.21 -24.45
N GLU A 213 -0.79 -16.65 -25.42
CA GLU A 213 -1.53 -17.91 -25.37
C GLU A 213 -0.61 -19.11 -25.61
N ASP A 214 0.67 -18.96 -25.93
CA ASP A 214 1.61 -20.07 -25.90
C ASP A 214 2.03 -20.46 -24.46
N GLU A 215 1.77 -19.59 -23.47
CA GLU A 215 2.05 -19.89 -22.05
C GLU A 215 1.11 -20.94 -21.46
N ASN A 216 1.64 -21.74 -20.52
CA ASN A 216 0.82 -22.66 -19.74
C ASN A 216 0.18 -21.96 -18.55
N TRP A 217 -0.83 -21.13 -18.82
CA TRP A 217 -1.59 -20.41 -17.80
C TRP A 217 -2.23 -21.36 -16.78
N GLN A 218 -2.00 -21.08 -15.50
CA GLN A 218 -2.48 -21.84 -14.35
C GLN A 218 -2.84 -20.88 -13.20
N GLU A 219 -3.45 -21.40 -12.15
CA GLU A 219 -3.70 -20.66 -10.90
C GLU A 219 -2.74 -21.12 -9.80
N ASN A 220 -2.19 -20.17 -9.04
CA ASN A 220 -1.33 -20.39 -7.88
C ASN A 220 -0.16 -21.35 -8.15
N SER A 221 0.29 -21.43 -9.41
CA SER A 221 1.43 -22.26 -9.77
C SER A 221 2.72 -21.64 -9.21
N THR A 222 3.29 -22.28 -8.19
CA THR A 222 4.57 -21.87 -7.59
C THR A 222 5.79 -22.42 -8.35
N ASP A 223 5.57 -23.33 -9.31
CA ASP A 223 6.60 -23.95 -10.12
C ASP A 223 6.41 -23.56 -11.59
N LEU A 224 7.36 -22.78 -12.11
CA LEU A 224 7.37 -22.30 -13.50
C LEU A 224 7.39 -23.44 -14.53
N SER A 225 7.87 -24.63 -14.16
CA SER A 225 7.82 -25.79 -15.06
C SER A 225 6.41 -26.38 -15.18
N ILE A 226 5.53 -26.11 -14.22
CA ILE A 226 4.15 -26.57 -14.17
C ILE A 226 3.22 -25.55 -14.84
N GLY A 227 3.43 -24.26 -14.61
CA GLY A 227 2.64 -23.21 -15.26
C GLY A 227 2.89 -21.82 -14.71
N VAL A 228 2.31 -20.84 -15.39
CA VAL A 228 2.41 -19.41 -15.09
C VAL A 228 1.11 -18.93 -14.44
N ASP A 229 1.20 -18.29 -13.28
CA ASP A 229 0.05 -17.76 -12.56
C ASP A 229 -0.58 -16.58 -13.31
N PHE A 230 -1.77 -16.80 -13.85
CA PHE A 230 -2.47 -15.79 -14.65
C PHE A 230 -2.73 -14.50 -13.88
N TYR A 231 -3.22 -14.60 -12.63
CA TYR A 231 -3.52 -13.44 -11.81
C TYR A 231 -2.30 -12.54 -11.57
N SER A 232 -1.14 -13.13 -11.29
CA SER A 232 0.09 -12.38 -11.05
C SER A 232 0.52 -11.56 -12.26
N VAL A 233 0.40 -12.12 -13.48
CA VAL A 233 0.71 -11.41 -14.72
C VAL A 233 -0.35 -10.35 -15.01
N ALA A 234 -1.63 -10.70 -14.89
CA ALA A 234 -2.72 -9.75 -15.11
C ALA A 234 -2.66 -8.54 -14.18
N LEU A 235 -2.34 -8.73 -12.90
CA LEU A 235 -2.15 -7.65 -11.95
C LEU A 235 -1.03 -6.69 -12.39
N HIS A 236 0.05 -7.21 -12.97
CA HIS A 236 1.15 -6.42 -13.50
C HIS A 236 0.75 -5.63 -14.76
N GLU A 237 0.23 -6.31 -15.78
CA GLU A 237 -0.08 -5.69 -17.07
C GLU A 237 -1.16 -4.61 -16.93
N LEU A 238 -2.15 -4.83 -16.07
CA LEU A 238 -3.15 -3.80 -15.77
C LEU A 238 -2.56 -2.56 -15.11
N GLY A 239 -1.39 -2.64 -14.47
CA GLY A 239 -0.67 -1.46 -14.02
C GLY A 239 -0.19 -0.58 -15.18
N HIS A 240 0.29 -1.20 -16.28
CA HIS A 240 0.64 -0.50 -17.51
C HIS A 240 -0.59 0.11 -18.18
N SER A 241 -1.71 -0.62 -18.26
CA SER A 241 -3.00 -0.08 -18.73
C SER A 241 -3.48 1.10 -17.90
N LEU A 242 -2.93 1.31 -16.70
CA LEU A 242 -3.19 2.45 -15.82
C LEU A 242 -2.06 3.49 -15.82
N GLY A 243 -1.07 3.37 -16.71
CA GLY A 243 -0.04 4.37 -16.95
C GLY A 243 1.27 4.19 -16.17
N LEU A 244 1.43 3.10 -15.42
CA LEU A 244 2.63 2.85 -14.63
C LEU A 244 3.70 2.17 -15.49
N ALA A 245 4.91 2.71 -15.53
CA ALA A 245 6.04 2.01 -16.14
C ALA A 245 6.68 1.01 -15.17
N HIS A 246 7.61 0.21 -15.68
CA HIS A 246 8.37 -0.73 -14.86
C HIS A 246 9.12 -0.05 -13.71
N SER A 247 9.11 -0.70 -12.55
CA SER A 247 9.88 -0.33 -11.37
C SER A 247 11.11 -1.22 -11.22
N PRO A 248 12.29 -0.67 -10.88
CA PRO A 248 13.46 -1.48 -10.55
C PRO A 248 13.37 -2.13 -9.16
N SER A 249 12.31 -1.84 -8.38
CA SER A 249 12.12 -2.41 -7.04
C SER A 249 11.60 -3.85 -7.13
N GLN A 250 12.39 -4.82 -6.68
CA GLN A 250 12.01 -6.25 -6.66
C GLN A 250 10.66 -6.53 -5.97
N SER A 251 10.25 -5.71 -5.00
CA SER A 251 8.98 -5.87 -4.29
C SER A 251 7.78 -5.30 -5.04
N SER A 252 7.98 -4.38 -5.99
CA SER A 252 6.92 -3.74 -6.78
C SER A 252 6.23 -4.75 -7.69
N ILE A 253 4.91 -4.63 -7.81
CA ILE A 253 4.14 -5.36 -8.83
C ILE A 253 4.70 -5.06 -10.21
N MET A 254 5.01 -3.79 -10.50
CA MET A 254 5.60 -3.33 -11.75
C MET A 254 7.07 -3.73 -11.94
N PHE A 255 7.60 -4.66 -11.15
CA PHE A 255 8.92 -5.26 -11.40
C PHE A 255 8.86 -6.11 -12.68
N PRO A 256 9.75 -5.92 -13.67
CA PRO A 256 9.59 -6.50 -15.00
C PRO A 256 9.56 -8.03 -15.05
N TYR A 257 10.34 -8.69 -14.17
CA TYR A 257 10.49 -10.14 -14.20
C TYR A 257 9.43 -10.81 -13.34
N TYR A 258 8.87 -11.90 -13.85
CA TYR A 258 7.86 -12.68 -13.15
C TYR A 258 8.39 -13.24 -11.82
N LYS A 259 7.55 -13.13 -10.78
CA LYS A 259 7.89 -13.50 -9.40
C LYS A 259 7.12 -14.70 -8.87
N GLY A 260 6.11 -15.20 -9.61
CA GLY A 260 5.21 -16.22 -9.11
C GLY A 260 4.05 -15.67 -8.27
N PRO A 261 3.11 -16.55 -7.87
CA PRO A 261 2.00 -16.20 -7.00
C PRO A 261 2.47 -15.82 -5.59
N GLY A 262 1.66 -15.01 -4.89
CA GLY A 262 1.93 -14.58 -3.51
C GLY A 262 2.64 -13.23 -3.37
N TYR A 263 3.05 -12.62 -4.49
CA TYR A 263 3.56 -11.24 -4.55
C TYR A 263 2.46 -10.27 -4.99
N ASN A 264 1.28 -10.36 -4.37
CA ASN A 264 0.05 -9.72 -4.85
C ASN A 264 -0.36 -8.47 -4.07
N VAL A 265 0.56 -7.93 -3.28
CA VAL A 265 0.37 -6.73 -2.46
C VAL A 265 1.15 -5.60 -3.10
N LEU A 266 0.46 -4.50 -3.42
CA LEU A 266 1.08 -3.31 -3.98
C LEU A 266 2.20 -2.79 -3.07
N ASP A 267 3.37 -2.55 -3.65
CA ASP A 267 4.50 -1.95 -2.96
C ASP A 267 4.31 -0.44 -2.79
N TYR A 268 5.22 0.18 -2.04
CA TYR A 268 5.31 1.63 -1.94
C TYR A 268 5.45 2.30 -3.31
N ASP A 269 6.29 1.77 -4.21
CA ASP A 269 6.48 2.41 -5.51
C ASP A 269 5.21 2.32 -6.37
N ASP A 270 4.45 1.22 -6.28
CA ASP A 270 3.17 1.03 -6.99
C ASP A 270 2.08 1.98 -6.47
N THR A 271 1.87 1.99 -5.15
CA THR A 271 0.83 2.80 -4.50
C THR A 271 1.11 4.30 -4.67
N LEU A 272 2.38 4.72 -4.60
CA LEU A 272 2.78 6.10 -4.83
C LEU A 272 2.55 6.53 -6.28
N ALA A 273 2.81 5.66 -7.25
CA ALA A 273 2.58 5.95 -8.66
C ALA A 273 1.09 6.15 -8.94
N MET A 274 0.23 5.23 -8.46
CA MET A 274 -1.24 5.37 -8.57
C MET A 274 -1.75 6.65 -7.91
N TYR A 275 -1.26 6.96 -6.71
CA TYR A 275 -1.63 8.17 -6.00
C TYR A 275 -1.26 9.43 -6.80
N ASN A 276 -0.05 9.49 -7.35
CA ASN A 276 0.39 10.67 -8.11
C ASN A 276 -0.31 10.81 -9.45
N ALA A 277 -0.64 9.70 -10.12
CA ALA A 277 -1.39 9.70 -11.36
C ALA A 277 -2.83 10.22 -11.13
N TYR A 278 -3.51 9.63 -10.15
CA TYR A 278 -4.96 9.71 -10.07
C TYR A 278 -5.46 10.48 -8.85
N CYS A 279 -4.75 10.51 -7.74
CA CYS A 279 -5.27 11.08 -6.49
C CYS A 279 -4.67 12.45 -6.15
N ASN A 280 -3.68 12.94 -6.92
CA ASN A 280 -3.12 14.27 -6.73
C ASN A 280 -4.12 15.36 -7.17
N LEU A 281 -4.46 16.28 -6.26
CA LEU A 281 -5.48 17.33 -6.45
C LEU A 281 -5.29 18.14 -7.74
N ASN A 282 -4.04 18.33 -8.19
CA ASN A 282 -3.75 19.08 -9.41
C ASN A 282 -4.29 18.42 -10.70
N SER A 283 -4.36 17.08 -10.77
CA SER A 283 -4.93 16.40 -11.96
C SER A 283 -6.47 16.45 -11.96
N TYR A 284 -7.10 16.50 -10.78
CA TYR A 284 -8.54 16.69 -10.61
C TYR A 284 -9.00 18.08 -11.08
N LEU A 285 -8.23 19.11 -10.75
CA LEU A 285 -8.53 20.51 -11.09
C LEU A 285 -8.33 20.84 -12.57
N GLN A 286 -7.33 20.20 -13.20
CA GLN A 286 -7.03 20.40 -14.61
C GLN A 286 -8.09 19.75 -15.52
N TYR A 287 -8.75 18.68 -15.07
CA TYR A 287 -9.83 18.03 -15.80
C TYR A 287 -11.13 18.83 -15.82
N GLU A 288 -11.49 19.48 -14.70
CA GLU A 288 -12.75 20.24 -14.62
C GLU A 288 -12.59 21.74 -14.96
N GLY A 289 -11.38 22.20 -15.28
CA GLY A 289 -11.12 23.62 -15.56
C GLY A 289 -11.42 24.55 -14.38
N LYS A 290 -11.50 24.00 -13.16
CA LYS A 290 -11.89 24.73 -11.94
C LYS A 290 -10.65 25.22 -11.21
N SER A 291 -10.73 26.43 -10.66
CA SER A 291 -9.71 26.90 -9.73
C SER A 291 -9.70 26.01 -8.48
N ILE A 292 -8.52 25.88 -7.83
CA ILE A 292 -8.39 25.16 -6.54
C ILE A 292 -9.47 25.62 -5.55
N PHE A 293 -9.75 26.92 -5.55
CA PHE A 293 -10.73 27.53 -4.66
C PHE A 293 -12.17 27.07 -4.98
N GLU A 294 -12.58 27.06 -6.24
CA GLU A 294 -13.92 26.62 -6.65
C GLU A 294 -14.15 25.13 -6.46
N ALA A 295 -13.13 24.30 -6.67
CA ALA A 295 -13.27 22.86 -6.45
C ALA A 295 -13.35 22.52 -4.96
N VAL A 296 -12.53 23.18 -4.13
CA VAL A 296 -12.64 23.07 -2.67
C VAL A 296 -13.99 23.58 -2.21
N PHE A 297 -14.48 24.69 -2.77
CA PHE A 297 -15.80 25.24 -2.49
C PHE A 297 -16.94 24.28 -2.88
N LEU A 298 -16.90 23.68 -4.07
CA LEU A 298 -17.90 22.72 -4.53
C LEU A 298 -17.90 21.43 -3.73
N ILE A 299 -16.73 20.93 -3.32
CA ILE A 299 -16.62 19.75 -2.44
C ILE A 299 -17.20 20.06 -1.05
N LEU A 300 -16.96 21.27 -0.53
CA LEU A 300 -17.53 21.72 0.75
C LEU A 300 -19.04 21.94 0.64
N VAL A 301 -19.53 22.48 -0.48
CA VAL A 301 -20.96 22.75 -0.71
C VAL A 301 -21.73 21.44 -0.99
N SER A 302 -21.15 20.49 -1.72
CA SER A 302 -21.79 19.18 -1.96
C SER A 302 -21.89 18.38 -0.66
N ARG A 303 -20.88 18.45 0.22
CA ARG A 303 -20.96 17.87 1.56
C ARG A 303 -22.00 18.55 2.44
N LYS A 304 -22.19 19.86 2.28
CA LYS A 304 -23.18 20.61 3.05
C LYS A 304 -24.60 20.35 2.57
N LEU A 305 -24.81 20.13 1.26
CA LEU A 305 -26.11 19.76 0.70
C LEU A 305 -26.53 18.32 1.05
N ASP A 306 -25.59 17.42 1.32
CA ASP A 306 -25.92 16.08 1.85
C ASP A 306 -26.26 16.14 3.37
N ASP A 307 -25.69 17.08 4.11
CA ASP A 307 -25.98 17.30 5.54
C ASP A 307 -27.29 18.12 5.75
N ASP A 308 -27.64 19.03 4.83
CA ASP A 308 -28.81 19.91 4.94
C ASP A 308 -30.13 19.25 4.49
N VAL A 309 -30.12 18.04 3.91
CA VAL A 309 -31.33 17.29 3.50
C VAL A 309 -31.91 16.43 4.64
N GLU A 310 -31.20 16.24 5.75
CA GLU A 310 -31.70 15.50 6.92
C GLU A 310 -32.18 16.40 8.09
N GLU A 311 -32.16 17.73 7.97
CA GLU A 311 -32.55 18.67 9.05
C GLU A 311 -33.73 19.62 8.73
N GLU A 312 -34.64 19.28 7.80
CA GLU A 312 -35.89 20.06 7.57
C GLU A 312 -37.20 19.36 7.99
N ASP A 313 -37.13 18.39 8.90
CA ASP A 313 -38.32 17.81 9.54
C ASP A 313 -38.18 17.81 11.06
N LYS A 314 -38.09 19.00 11.68
CA LYS A 314 -38.49 19.24 13.08
C LYS A 314 -38.44 20.73 13.46
N ASN A 315 -39.57 21.17 14.00
CA ASN A 315 -39.82 22.38 14.78
C ASN A 315 -40.01 23.69 14.00
N GLU A 316 -41.27 24.07 13.83
CA GLU A 316 -41.70 25.46 14.07
C GLU A 316 -43.18 25.50 14.49
N GLN A 317 -43.42 25.59 15.80
CA GLN A 317 -44.60 26.21 16.40
C GLN A 317 -44.15 26.88 17.71
N GLU A 318 -43.97 28.20 17.69
CA GLU A 318 -44.62 29.13 18.63
C GLU A 318 -44.34 30.61 18.27
N ASP A 319 -45.45 31.34 18.16
CA ASP A 319 -45.69 32.78 18.31
C ASP A 319 -45.07 33.84 17.38
N GLN A 320 -45.94 34.29 16.46
CA GLN A 320 -45.94 35.61 15.84
C GLN A 320 -46.61 36.67 16.73
N LEU A 321 -46.12 37.91 16.67
CA LEU A 321 -46.92 39.12 16.91
C LEU A 321 -46.81 40.08 15.72
N ASN A 322 -47.98 40.52 15.26
CA ASN A 322 -48.34 41.75 14.53
C ASN A 322 -48.27 41.83 12.98
N GLU A 323 -49.43 41.49 12.37
CA GLU A 323 -50.30 42.33 11.49
C GLU A 323 -49.80 42.94 10.14
N PRO A 324 -50.70 43.26 9.18
CA PRO A 324 -51.69 42.39 8.51
C PRO A 324 -51.68 42.59 6.96
N VAL A 325 -52.55 41.87 6.21
CA VAL A 325 -53.44 42.38 5.13
C VAL A 325 -53.81 41.30 4.07
N ASN A 326 -55.11 41.04 4.02
CA ASN A 326 -56.03 40.66 2.92
C ASN A 326 -55.99 39.32 2.14
N GLN A 327 -57.08 38.57 2.40
CA GLN A 327 -58.19 38.21 1.48
C GLN A 327 -58.23 36.84 0.78
N SER A 328 -59.39 36.21 1.02
CA SER A 328 -60.14 35.20 0.25
C SER A 328 -59.57 33.78 0.22
N ASP A 329 -60.32 32.68 0.29
CA ASP A 329 -61.73 32.38 0.58
C ASP A 329 -61.84 30.82 0.61
N PHE A 330 -62.88 30.30 1.27
CA PHE A 330 -63.43 28.91 1.18
C PHE A 330 -62.68 27.76 1.90
N ALA A 331 -63.16 27.26 3.05
CA ALA A 331 -64.24 26.24 3.25
C ALA A 331 -63.74 24.79 2.97
N THR A 332 -63.94 23.74 3.78
CA THR A 332 -64.82 23.46 4.92
C THR A 332 -64.47 22.05 5.50
N THR A 333 -64.65 21.88 6.82
CA THR A 333 -65.10 20.67 7.61
C THR A 333 -64.37 19.31 7.45
N GLU A 334 -64.22 18.41 8.44
CA GLU A 334 -64.81 18.14 9.77
C GLU A 334 -63.90 17.08 10.45
N GLN A 335 -63.46 17.26 11.71
CA GLN A 335 -63.99 16.67 12.96
C GLN A 335 -63.68 15.16 13.20
N ILE A 336 -62.91 14.86 14.28
CA ILE A 336 -63.35 14.19 15.56
C ILE A 336 -63.12 12.65 15.47
N ASP A 337 -62.57 11.86 16.40
CA ASP A 337 -62.17 11.88 17.83
C ASP A 337 -61.01 10.85 17.98
N ASN A 338 -59.95 11.07 18.75
CA ASN A 338 -59.81 10.89 20.21
C ASN A 338 -60.03 9.45 20.74
N ILE A 339 -58.96 8.80 21.24
CA ILE A 339 -58.80 8.24 22.60
C ILE A 339 -57.75 7.10 22.66
N SER A 340 -56.73 7.39 23.48
CA SER A 340 -55.85 6.54 24.29
C SER A 340 -56.33 5.12 24.65
N SER A 341 -55.45 4.12 24.55
CA SER A 341 -54.76 3.52 25.72
C SER A 341 -54.29 2.07 25.46
N ASN A 342 -52.96 1.90 25.48
CA ASN A 342 -52.16 0.84 26.10
C ASN A 342 -52.81 -0.53 26.41
N TRP A 343 -52.23 -1.63 25.90
CA TRP A 343 -52.12 -2.92 26.60
C TRP A 343 -50.90 -3.73 26.13
N ASP A 344 -50.08 -4.10 27.11
CA ASP A 344 -49.01 -5.10 27.05
C ASP A 344 -49.55 -6.54 27.07
N GLN A 345 -48.66 -7.45 26.66
CA GLN A 345 -48.54 -8.88 27.00
C GLN A 345 -49.19 -9.98 26.12
N MET A 346 -48.28 -10.86 25.65
CA MET A 346 -48.35 -12.34 25.57
C MET A 346 -49.38 -12.93 24.56
N GLU A 347 -49.12 -13.99 23.79
CA GLU A 347 -48.34 -15.19 24.05
C GLU A 347 -48.08 -15.99 22.75
N ASN A 348 -47.10 -16.88 22.84
CA ASN A 348 -46.60 -17.91 21.91
C ASN A 348 -47.62 -18.62 20.98
N LYS A 349 -47.12 -19.02 19.80
CA LYS A 349 -47.37 -20.37 19.25
C LYS A 349 -46.26 -20.82 18.30
N GLU A 350 -45.48 -21.79 18.78
CA GLU A 350 -44.58 -22.63 18.00
C GLU A 350 -45.36 -23.53 17.03
N HIS A 351 -44.80 -23.79 15.86
CA HIS A 351 -44.99 -25.05 15.14
C HIS A 351 -43.67 -25.50 14.54
N ASP A 352 -43.12 -26.53 15.17
CA ASP A 352 -41.91 -27.26 14.82
C ASP A 352 -42.27 -28.45 13.90
N LYS A 353 -41.54 -28.65 12.79
CA LYS A 353 -41.25 -29.97 12.17
C LYS A 353 -39.96 -29.91 11.33
N ASN A 354 -38.93 -30.53 11.89
CA ASN A 354 -37.64 -30.87 11.31
C ASN A 354 -37.71 -31.84 10.10
N HIS A 355 -36.78 -31.66 9.14
CA HIS A 355 -35.96 -32.75 8.60
C HIS A 355 -34.60 -32.24 8.07
N HIS A 356 -33.54 -32.71 8.73
CA HIS A 356 -32.11 -32.73 8.36
C HIS A 356 -31.86 -33.41 6.99
N ASN A 357 -30.76 -33.28 6.23
CA ASN A 357 -29.37 -32.91 6.53
C ASN A 357 -28.58 -32.70 5.21
N ARG A 358 -27.58 -31.79 5.20
CA ARG A 358 -26.13 -32.05 4.99
C ARG A 358 -25.42 -30.89 4.26
N THR A 359 -25.02 -29.88 5.04
CA THR A 359 -24.05 -28.84 4.63
C THR A 359 -22.76 -29.07 5.41
N THR A 360 -21.64 -29.19 4.70
CA THR A 360 -20.30 -29.30 5.28
C THR A 360 -19.80 -27.94 5.75
N SER A 361 -19.49 -27.86 7.04
CA SER A 361 -19.04 -26.69 7.78
C SER A 361 -17.56 -26.35 7.53
N PHE A 362 -17.28 -25.09 7.18
CA PHE A 362 -16.04 -24.41 7.55
C PHE A 362 -16.36 -23.41 8.66
N SER A 363 -15.80 -23.64 9.84
CA SER A 363 -16.05 -22.86 11.06
C SER A 363 -15.35 -21.50 10.98
N ALA A 364 -16.14 -20.44 10.83
CA ALA A 364 -15.74 -19.09 11.19
C ALA A 364 -15.67 -18.99 12.73
N SER A 365 -14.47 -18.87 13.29
CA SER A 365 -14.30 -18.70 14.73
C SER A 365 -14.57 -17.25 15.16
N SER A 366 -15.78 -17.05 15.68
CA SER A 366 -16.21 -16.08 16.70
C SER A 366 -15.84 -14.60 16.51
N ALA A 367 -16.73 -13.88 15.84
CA ALA A 367 -17.12 -12.54 16.30
C ALA A 367 -17.71 -12.67 17.71
N LYS A 368 -16.93 -12.30 18.74
CA LYS A 368 -17.46 -12.14 20.10
C LYS A 368 -18.30 -10.87 20.13
N ALA A 369 -19.60 -11.02 20.34
CA ALA A 369 -20.46 -9.98 20.87
C ALA A 369 -19.82 -9.45 22.18
N ARG A 370 -19.43 -8.17 22.21
CA ARG A 370 -18.84 -7.52 23.39
C ARG A 370 -19.98 -7.04 24.31
N ASN A 371 -19.95 -7.50 25.56
CA ASN A 371 -20.82 -7.04 26.65
C ASN A 371 -20.49 -5.58 26.99
N ASN A 372 -21.47 -4.69 26.92
CA ASN A 372 -21.36 -3.30 27.39
C ASN A 372 -21.34 -3.26 28.93
N GLY A 373 -20.14 -3.18 29.54
CA GLY A 373 -19.97 -2.70 30.92
C GLY A 373 -19.04 -3.48 31.85
N GLU A 374 -18.51 -4.64 31.47
CA GLU A 374 -17.59 -5.42 32.31
C GLU A 374 -16.15 -4.91 32.15
N ILE A 375 -15.42 -4.78 33.27
CA ILE A 375 -14.01 -4.35 33.25
C ILE A 375 -13.17 -5.45 32.59
N PRO A 376 -12.44 -5.17 31.49
CA PRO A 376 -11.69 -6.21 30.80
C PRO A 376 -10.45 -6.63 31.59
N ASP A 377 -10.07 -7.90 31.45
CA ASP A 377 -8.86 -8.44 32.06
C ASP A 377 -7.61 -7.89 31.35
N ILE A 378 -6.99 -6.88 31.96
CA ILE A 378 -5.76 -6.26 31.47
C ILE A 378 -4.56 -7.22 31.48
N CYS A 379 -4.61 -8.33 32.23
CA CYS A 379 -3.53 -9.32 32.25
C CYS A 379 -3.44 -10.16 30.96
N LEU A 380 -4.50 -10.15 30.13
CA LEU A 380 -4.46 -10.75 28.79
C LEU A 380 -3.50 -10.00 27.84
N GLY A 381 -3.17 -8.74 28.13
CA GLY A 381 -2.41 -7.87 27.24
C GLY A 381 -3.30 -7.31 26.12
N ASP A 382 -2.75 -7.16 24.91
CA ASP A 382 -3.46 -6.64 23.74
C ASP A 382 -4.14 -5.30 24.04
N PHE A 383 -3.30 -4.33 24.38
CA PHE A 383 -3.74 -2.98 24.72
C PHE A 383 -4.16 -2.25 23.44
N ASP A 384 -5.25 -1.48 23.50
CA ASP A 384 -5.72 -0.71 22.34
C ASP A 384 -4.83 0.50 22.10
N ALA A 385 -4.36 1.15 23.18
CA ALA A 385 -3.36 2.21 23.10
C ALA A 385 -2.52 2.27 24.39
N VAL A 386 -1.29 2.75 24.27
CA VAL A 386 -0.39 3.05 25.38
C VAL A 386 0.19 4.44 25.15
N CYS A 387 0.00 5.35 26.10
CA CYS A 387 0.34 6.76 25.91
C CYS A 387 0.98 7.33 27.17
N TYR A 388 1.89 8.29 26.99
CA TYR A 388 2.44 9.07 28.09
C TYR A 388 1.94 10.51 27.96
N PHE A 389 1.17 10.97 28.95
CA PHE A 389 0.68 12.34 29.05
C PHE A 389 0.41 12.68 30.52
N ASN A 390 0.37 13.97 30.86
CA ASN A 390 0.20 14.43 32.25
C ASN A 390 1.11 13.67 33.23
N GLU A 391 2.37 13.54 32.81
CA GLU A 391 3.45 12.91 33.57
C GLU A 391 3.23 11.46 33.99
N SER A 392 2.35 10.73 33.30
CA SER A 392 2.07 9.33 33.62
C SER A 392 1.73 8.50 32.40
N VAL A 393 2.01 7.20 32.49
CA VAL A 393 1.61 6.24 31.46
C VAL A 393 0.15 5.88 31.65
N HIS A 394 -0.59 5.91 30.55
CA HIS A 394 -1.97 5.45 30.47
C HIS A 394 -2.05 4.30 29.46
N VAL A 395 -2.73 3.22 29.87
CA VAL A 395 -3.00 2.05 29.04
C VAL A 395 -4.51 2.00 28.82
N PHE A 396 -4.93 1.92 27.56
CA PHE A 396 -6.32 1.84 27.17
C PHE A 396 -6.65 0.43 26.70
N LYS A 397 -7.82 -0.07 27.12
CA LYS A 397 -8.37 -1.33 26.67
C LYS A 397 -9.89 -1.27 26.76
N GLU A 398 -10.54 -1.44 25.62
CA GLU A 398 -11.97 -1.26 25.44
C GLU A 398 -12.40 0.09 26.01
N HIS A 399 -13.45 0.12 26.83
CA HIS A 399 -14.01 1.35 27.38
C HIS A 399 -13.23 1.94 28.58
N PHE A 400 -12.11 1.32 28.94
CA PHE A 400 -11.41 1.60 30.20
C PHE A 400 -9.97 2.08 29.98
N ALA A 401 -9.53 2.93 30.91
CA ALA A 401 -8.15 3.39 31.01
C ALA A 401 -7.55 2.94 32.35
N TRP A 402 -6.26 2.60 32.34
CA TRP A 402 -5.42 2.36 33.51
C TRP A 402 -4.32 3.40 33.53
N ARG A 403 -4.13 4.07 34.67
CA ARG A 403 -2.99 4.95 34.90
C ARG A 403 -1.93 4.22 35.70
N LEU A 404 -0.68 4.37 35.31
CA LEU A 404 0.45 3.80 36.03
C LEU A 404 1.16 4.85 36.90
N THR A 405 1.67 4.39 38.04
CA THR A 405 2.59 5.14 38.89
C THR A 405 3.94 5.36 38.20
N PRO A 406 4.82 6.25 38.71
CA PRO A 406 6.19 6.37 38.23
C PRO A 406 7.01 5.07 38.30
N SER A 407 6.63 4.13 39.18
CA SER A 407 7.21 2.78 39.28
C SER A 407 6.53 1.75 38.36
N TYR A 408 5.70 2.20 37.41
CA TYR A 408 4.98 1.37 36.44
C TYR A 408 4.09 0.29 37.06
N THR A 409 3.44 0.62 38.17
CA THR A 409 2.36 -0.19 38.75
C THR A 409 1.02 0.50 38.53
N ILE A 410 -0.08 -0.25 38.47
CA ILE A 410 -1.41 0.37 38.38
C ILE A 410 -1.64 1.28 39.59
N LEU A 411 -2.02 2.53 39.32
CA LEU A 411 -2.37 3.49 40.35
C LEU A 411 -3.69 3.07 41.03
N PRO A 412 -3.80 3.10 42.36
CA PRO A 412 -5.05 2.81 43.05
C PRO A 412 -6.21 3.67 42.54
N GLY A 413 -7.39 3.06 42.38
CA GLY A 413 -8.58 3.72 41.82
C GLY A 413 -8.77 3.53 40.30
N TYR A 414 -7.84 2.84 39.63
CA TYR A 414 -7.98 2.43 38.23
C TYR A 414 -8.31 0.93 38.11
N PRO A 415 -9.01 0.49 37.05
CA PRO A 415 -9.40 1.28 35.87
C PRO A 415 -10.56 2.24 36.11
N ILE A 416 -10.63 3.25 35.25
CA ILE A 416 -11.80 4.14 35.13
C ILE A 416 -12.32 4.13 33.69
N PRO A 417 -13.62 4.36 33.46
CA PRO A 417 -14.16 4.61 32.13
C PRO A 417 -13.47 5.81 31.46
N ILE A 418 -13.31 5.76 30.14
CA ILE A 418 -12.65 6.83 29.36
C ILE A 418 -13.35 8.18 29.55
N GLU A 419 -14.69 8.23 29.69
CA GLU A 419 -15.41 9.49 29.92
C GLU A 419 -15.10 10.16 31.26
N LYS A 420 -14.57 9.41 32.24
CA LYS A 420 -14.09 10.00 33.51
C LYS A 420 -12.70 10.59 33.38
N LEU A 421 -11.91 10.11 32.41
CA LEU A 421 -10.55 10.61 32.16
C LEU A 421 -10.58 11.91 31.35
N PHE A 422 -11.51 12.03 30.40
CA PHE A 422 -11.69 13.20 29.56
C PHE A 422 -13.09 13.80 29.79
N PHE A 423 -13.20 14.89 30.54
CA PHE A 423 -14.50 15.51 30.84
C PHE A 423 -15.23 15.92 29.54
N LYS A 424 -16.56 15.71 29.50
CA LYS A 424 -17.44 15.92 28.31
C LYS A 424 -17.09 15.05 27.09
N PHE A 425 -16.37 13.94 27.28
CA PHE A 425 -16.20 12.97 26.19
C PHE A 425 -17.55 12.46 25.65
N PRO A 426 -17.73 12.33 24.33
CA PRO A 426 -18.94 11.73 23.78
C PRO A 426 -19.13 10.30 24.29
N LYS A 427 -20.35 9.98 24.77
CA LYS A 427 -20.68 8.64 25.29
C LYS A 427 -20.64 7.53 24.23
N THR A 428 -20.57 7.91 22.95
CA THR A 428 -20.50 6.99 21.80
C THR A 428 -19.11 6.39 21.61
N ILE A 429 -18.07 6.93 22.27
CA ILE A 429 -16.73 6.39 22.13
C ILE A 429 -16.56 5.17 23.02
N THR A 430 -16.09 4.09 22.42
CA THR A 430 -15.98 2.77 23.04
C THR A 430 -14.54 2.29 23.26
N HIS A 431 -13.55 2.98 22.69
CA HIS A 431 -12.12 2.67 22.78
C HIS A 431 -11.26 3.85 22.29
N VAL A 432 -9.94 3.76 22.47
CA VAL A 432 -8.92 4.69 21.94
C VAL A 432 -7.96 3.88 21.08
N ASP A 433 -7.80 4.21 19.80
CA ASP A 433 -6.92 3.46 18.88
C ASP A 433 -5.45 3.88 19.00
N ALA A 434 -5.19 5.16 19.26
CA ALA A 434 -3.84 5.68 19.48
C ALA A 434 -3.90 7.03 20.21
N CYS A 435 -2.82 7.38 20.89
CA CYS A 435 -2.67 8.74 21.43
C CYS A 435 -1.22 9.15 21.65
N TYR A 436 -1.02 10.47 21.76
CA TYR A 436 0.25 11.06 22.19
C TYR A 436 0.03 12.45 22.82
N GLU A 437 1.01 12.93 23.57
CA GLU A 437 1.06 14.31 24.08
C GLU A 437 1.91 15.18 23.14
N ARG A 438 1.36 16.31 22.70
CA ARG A 438 2.07 17.35 21.95
C ARG A 438 2.99 18.18 22.86
N TYR A 439 3.89 18.94 22.24
CA TYR A 439 4.80 19.85 22.95
C TYR A 439 4.08 20.89 23.82
N ASP A 440 2.88 21.29 23.44
CA ASP A 440 2.05 22.27 24.13
C ASP A 440 1.03 21.62 25.09
N LYS A 441 1.27 20.37 25.48
CA LYS A 441 0.46 19.61 26.45
C LYS A 441 -0.96 19.28 25.99
N ALA A 442 -1.29 19.49 24.71
CA ALA A 442 -2.49 18.88 24.16
C ALA A 442 -2.30 17.36 24.04
N ILE A 443 -3.32 16.62 24.46
CA ILE A 443 -3.45 15.19 24.26
C ILE A 443 -4.21 14.98 22.96
N VAL A 444 -3.59 14.26 22.02
CA VAL A 444 -4.20 13.89 20.74
C VAL A 444 -4.65 12.44 20.83
N LEU A 445 -5.91 12.19 20.54
CA LEU A 445 -6.56 10.88 20.59
C LEU A 445 -7.09 10.53 19.20
N PHE A 446 -6.83 9.31 18.74
CA PHE A 446 -7.33 8.77 17.48
C PHE A 446 -8.40 7.71 17.79
N MET A 447 -9.55 7.80 17.12
CA MET A 447 -10.55 6.73 17.06
C MET A 447 -11.15 6.66 15.65
N GLY A 448 -10.96 5.54 14.98
CA GLY A 448 -11.37 5.35 13.59
C GLY A 448 -10.80 6.45 12.69
N GLN A 449 -11.70 7.10 11.93
CA GLN A 449 -11.39 8.20 11.02
C GLN A 449 -11.47 9.59 11.67
N HIS A 450 -11.42 9.68 13.00
CA HIS A 450 -11.55 10.93 13.73
C HIS A 450 -10.40 11.15 14.71
N VAL A 451 -10.11 12.43 14.97
CA VAL A 451 -9.02 12.89 15.83
C VAL A 451 -9.57 13.90 16.83
N TRP A 452 -9.35 13.66 18.12
CA TRP A 452 -9.72 14.56 19.19
C TRP A 452 -8.47 15.17 19.81
N ILE A 453 -8.51 16.48 20.01
CA ILE A 453 -7.43 17.24 20.64
C ILE A 453 -7.99 17.83 21.93
N TRP A 454 -7.44 17.38 23.05
CA TRP A 454 -7.91 17.74 24.38
C TRP A 454 -6.82 18.46 25.15
N ARG A 455 -7.18 19.55 25.83
CA ARG A 455 -6.28 20.28 26.75
C ARG A 455 -7.12 21.03 27.78
N ASP A 456 -6.66 21.07 29.02
CA ASP A 456 -7.26 21.87 30.09
C ASP A 456 -8.79 21.65 30.21
N GLU A 457 -9.22 20.40 30.28
CA GLU A 457 -10.62 19.99 30.45
C GLU A 457 -11.58 20.33 29.29
N LYS A 458 -11.05 20.73 28.15
CA LYS A 458 -11.83 21.02 26.95
C LYS A 458 -11.23 20.42 25.69
N PHE A 459 -12.11 20.14 24.74
CA PHE A 459 -11.70 19.89 23.37
C PHE A 459 -11.36 21.20 22.68
N ILE A 460 -10.26 21.19 21.94
CA ILE A 460 -9.75 22.36 21.23
C ILE A 460 -9.68 22.09 19.72
N GLU A 461 -9.40 23.15 18.96
CA GLU A 461 -9.25 23.12 17.52
C GLU A 461 -10.45 22.51 16.78
N ASN A 462 -11.69 22.70 17.27
CA ASN A 462 -12.92 22.14 16.68
C ASN A 462 -12.92 20.60 16.61
N SER A 463 -12.41 19.94 17.65
CA SER A 463 -12.43 18.48 17.76
C SER A 463 -13.85 17.93 18.00
N PRO A 464 -14.22 16.76 17.44
CA PRO A 464 -13.40 15.91 16.58
C PRO A 464 -13.14 16.47 15.20
N LYS A 465 -11.90 16.32 14.73
CA LYS A 465 -11.50 16.56 13.34
C LYS A 465 -11.51 15.26 12.55
N PRO A 466 -11.77 15.29 11.23
CA PRO A 466 -11.53 14.12 10.38
C PRO A 466 -10.03 13.79 10.34
N LEU A 467 -9.68 12.51 10.27
CA LEU A 467 -8.29 12.04 10.15
C LEU A 467 -7.56 12.66 8.95
N ALA A 468 -8.32 12.98 7.89
CA ALA A 468 -7.84 13.70 6.72
C ALA A 468 -7.18 15.05 7.04
N ALA A 469 -7.54 15.70 8.14
CA ALA A 469 -6.94 16.95 8.58
C ALA A 469 -5.49 16.79 9.04
N ILE A 470 -5.07 15.58 9.45
CA ILE A 470 -3.72 15.29 9.96
C ILE A 470 -2.88 14.59 8.91
N ILE A 471 -3.39 13.52 8.31
CA ILE A 471 -2.64 12.70 7.35
C ILE A 471 -2.99 12.98 5.88
N GLY A 472 -3.75 14.05 5.64
CA GLY A 472 -4.19 14.47 4.33
C GLY A 472 -5.39 13.69 3.80
N ILE A 473 -5.90 14.14 2.64
CA ILE A 473 -7.03 13.55 1.92
C ILE A 473 -6.97 12.02 1.80
N ASN A 474 -5.77 11.42 1.76
CA ASN A 474 -5.56 9.97 1.67
C ASN A 474 -5.87 9.17 2.93
N SER A 475 -6.38 9.79 3.98
CA SER A 475 -6.80 9.05 5.18
C SER A 475 -7.77 7.90 4.92
N PHE A 476 -8.47 7.88 3.77
CA PHE A 476 -9.35 6.77 3.38
C PHE A 476 -8.61 5.45 3.08
N ILE A 477 -7.30 5.49 2.80
CA ILE A 477 -6.53 4.26 2.49
C ILE A 477 -6.29 3.37 3.71
N ILE A 478 -6.55 3.90 4.91
CA ILE A 478 -6.51 3.17 6.16
C ILE A 478 -7.81 3.40 6.92
N SER A 479 -8.18 2.42 7.72
CA SER A 479 -9.39 2.52 8.55
C SER A 479 -9.19 3.37 9.82
N ARG A 480 -7.94 3.43 10.32
CA ARG A 480 -7.56 4.13 11.57
C ARG A 480 -6.03 4.24 11.74
N ILE A 481 -5.60 5.08 12.68
CA ILE A 481 -4.24 5.07 13.24
C ILE A 481 -4.19 4.08 14.40
N ASN A 482 -3.32 3.06 14.31
CA ASN A 482 -3.16 2.05 15.36
C ASN A 482 -2.13 2.39 16.42
N ALA A 483 -1.20 3.30 16.14
CA ALA A 483 -0.19 3.71 17.10
C ALA A 483 0.31 5.11 16.77
N ALA A 484 0.64 5.91 17.80
CA ALA A 484 1.15 7.25 17.61
C ALA A 484 2.21 7.56 18.66
N MET A 485 3.28 8.24 18.28
CA MET A 485 4.30 8.67 19.24
C MET A 485 5.01 9.95 18.78
N LEU A 486 5.43 10.77 19.73
CA LEU A 486 6.42 11.81 19.49
C LEU A 486 7.83 11.20 19.56
N TRP A 487 8.57 11.20 18.45
CA TRP A 487 9.86 10.49 18.41
C TRP A 487 11.01 11.41 18.86
N PRO A 488 11.78 11.04 19.90
CA PRO A 488 12.75 11.94 20.52
C PRO A 488 14.00 12.16 19.66
N LYS A 489 14.21 11.35 18.61
CA LYS A 489 15.36 11.52 17.71
C LYS A 489 15.30 12.83 16.93
N ASN A 490 14.10 13.28 16.58
CA ASN A 490 13.90 14.45 15.73
C ASN A 490 12.71 15.33 16.15
N ASN A 491 12.06 15.03 17.28
CA ASN A 491 10.92 15.77 17.82
C ASN A 491 9.75 15.93 16.84
N LEU A 492 9.56 14.93 15.96
CA LEU A 492 8.41 14.85 15.07
C LEU A 492 7.49 13.72 15.51
N THR A 493 6.22 13.85 15.19
CA THR A 493 5.21 12.83 15.49
C THR A 493 5.19 11.78 14.41
N TYR A 494 5.12 10.52 14.82
CA TYR A 494 5.01 9.37 13.95
C TYR A 494 3.68 8.69 14.23
N LEU A 495 2.86 8.61 13.18
CA LEU A 495 1.54 7.98 13.22
C LEU A 495 1.63 6.69 12.42
N PHE A 496 1.21 5.58 12.98
CA PHE A 496 1.30 4.24 12.40
C PHE A 496 -0.10 3.72 12.14
N GLY A 497 -0.39 3.35 10.90
CA GLY A 497 -1.67 2.80 10.49
C GLY A 497 -1.43 1.59 9.60
N GLU A 498 -1.94 0.45 10.04
CA GLU A 498 -1.83 -0.84 9.36
C GLU A 498 -0.35 -1.17 9.03
N THR A 499 0.01 -1.17 7.74
CA THR A 499 1.36 -1.49 7.27
C THR A 499 2.21 -0.24 6.97
N MET A 500 1.69 0.94 7.27
CA MET A 500 2.23 2.23 6.89
C MET A 500 2.46 3.14 8.11
N PHE A 501 3.24 4.19 7.91
CA PHE A 501 3.40 5.24 8.89
C PHE A 501 3.60 6.61 8.23
N TRP A 502 3.16 7.64 8.92
CA TRP A 502 3.24 9.05 8.58
C TRP A 502 4.19 9.75 9.54
N ARG A 503 4.80 10.84 9.08
CA ARG A 503 5.54 11.75 9.95
C ARG A 503 4.91 13.12 9.88
N TYR A 504 4.47 13.60 11.02
CA TYR A 504 3.71 14.82 11.18
C TYR A 504 4.51 15.81 12.03
N ASN A 505 4.53 17.06 11.61
CA ASN A 505 5.14 18.15 12.34
C ASN A 505 4.04 18.93 13.06
N ASP A 506 3.88 18.68 14.36
CA ASP A 506 2.87 19.37 15.17
C ASP A 506 3.10 20.88 15.26
N TYR A 507 4.35 21.36 15.18
CA TYR A 507 4.65 22.80 15.25
C TYR A 507 4.16 23.52 14.00
N LEU A 508 4.39 22.92 12.84
CA LEU A 508 3.94 23.47 11.56
C LEU A 508 2.50 23.03 11.21
N GLN A 509 1.92 22.14 12.00
CA GLN A 509 0.67 21.44 11.72
C GLN A 509 0.64 20.88 10.29
N GLN A 510 1.73 20.22 9.90
CA GLN A 510 1.93 19.80 8.52
C GLN A 510 2.48 18.37 8.45
N LEU A 511 1.93 17.58 7.52
CA LEU A 511 2.48 16.29 7.15
C LEU A 511 3.76 16.47 6.32
N ASP A 512 4.82 15.73 6.67
CA ASP A 512 6.06 15.78 5.91
C ASP A 512 5.88 15.18 4.51
N ALA A 513 6.50 15.81 3.51
CA ALA A 513 6.52 15.31 2.15
C ALA A 513 7.16 13.92 2.04
N GLY A 514 6.59 13.07 1.18
CA GLY A 514 7.06 11.70 0.96
C GLY A 514 6.61 10.69 2.03
N TYR A 515 5.56 11.04 2.78
CA TYR A 515 4.80 10.12 3.64
C TYR A 515 3.41 9.88 3.03
N PRO A 516 2.77 8.71 3.27
CA PRO A 516 3.22 7.64 4.17
C PRO A 516 4.42 6.84 3.67
N LYS A 517 5.05 6.07 4.57
CA LYS A 517 6.09 5.10 4.25
C LYS A 517 5.75 3.74 4.86
N THR A 518 6.25 2.66 4.28
CA THR A 518 6.06 1.32 4.84
C THR A 518 6.71 1.14 6.21
N LEU A 519 6.02 0.46 7.13
CA LEU A 519 6.55 0.08 8.44
C LEU A 519 7.81 -0.80 8.34
N LYS A 520 8.07 -1.46 7.20
CA LYS A 520 9.33 -2.20 6.96
C LYS A 520 10.59 -1.37 7.17
N ARG A 521 10.49 -0.02 7.13
CA ARG A 521 11.60 0.89 7.48
C ARG A 521 11.95 0.93 8.97
N TRP A 522 11.15 0.28 9.81
CA TRP A 522 11.40 0.06 11.23
C TRP A 522 11.78 -1.41 11.45
N PRO A 523 13.03 -1.80 11.14
CA PRO A 523 13.41 -3.21 11.09
C PRO A 523 13.27 -3.84 12.48
N GLY A 524 12.82 -5.10 12.49
CA GLY A 524 12.62 -5.89 13.70
C GLY A 524 11.29 -5.65 14.43
N LEU A 525 10.43 -4.74 13.96
CA LEU A 525 9.06 -4.59 14.44
C LEU A 525 8.08 -5.44 13.62
N PRO A 526 7.00 -5.96 14.25
CA PRO A 526 5.91 -6.59 13.52
C PRO A 526 5.05 -5.56 12.78
N GLN A 527 4.28 -6.01 11.79
CA GLN A 527 3.24 -5.20 11.14
C GLN A 527 2.01 -5.02 12.03
N ASN A 528 1.18 -4.01 11.74
CA ASN A 528 -0.09 -3.75 12.43
C ASN A 528 0.06 -3.63 13.96
N LEU A 529 0.96 -2.74 14.39
CA LEU A 529 1.20 -2.42 15.80
C LEU A 529 -0.09 -2.05 16.52
N ASN A 530 -0.21 -2.39 17.80
CA ASN A 530 -1.32 -1.98 18.66
C ASN A 530 -1.06 -0.66 19.38
N ALA A 531 0.19 -0.33 19.68
CA ALA A 531 0.53 0.95 20.29
C ALA A 531 2.01 1.29 20.09
N ALA A 532 2.34 2.58 20.25
CA ALA A 532 3.70 3.07 20.35
C ALA A 532 3.73 4.19 21.40
N ALA A 533 4.79 4.24 22.20
CA ALA A 533 4.94 5.28 23.21
C ALA A 533 6.42 5.61 23.42
N THR A 534 6.72 6.90 23.54
CA THR A 534 8.01 7.36 24.06
C THR A 534 7.82 7.83 25.48
N LEU A 535 8.64 7.32 26.39
CA LEU A 535 8.63 7.72 27.80
C LEU A 535 9.67 8.83 28.07
N PRO A 536 9.58 9.56 29.21
CA PRO A 536 10.48 10.67 29.54
C PRO A 536 11.97 10.33 29.56
N ASN A 537 12.29 9.06 29.80
CA ASN A 537 13.66 8.55 29.73
C ASN A 537 14.21 8.48 28.29
N GLY A 538 13.48 8.98 27.29
CA GLY A 538 13.85 8.97 25.88
C GLY A 538 13.75 7.60 25.21
N LYS A 539 13.23 6.59 25.92
CA LYS A 539 13.05 5.23 25.38
C LYS A 539 11.73 5.13 24.63
N THR A 540 11.78 4.44 23.50
CA THR A 540 10.62 4.19 22.64
C THR A 540 10.19 2.74 22.78
N TYR A 541 8.89 2.54 22.94
CA TYR A 541 8.28 1.23 23.12
C TYR A 541 7.21 1.03 22.06
N PHE A 542 7.20 -0.16 21.46
CA PHE A 542 6.17 -0.58 20.52
C PHE A 542 5.44 -1.79 21.09
N PHE A 543 4.15 -1.90 20.84
CA PHE A 543 3.29 -2.95 21.38
C PHE A 543 2.56 -3.65 20.24
N LYS A 544 2.45 -4.97 20.35
CA LYS A 544 1.66 -5.82 19.46
C LYS A 544 1.14 -7.00 20.28
N ASP A 545 -0.17 -7.19 20.28
CA ASP A 545 -0.85 -8.20 21.08
C ASP A 545 -0.39 -8.10 22.56
N ASN A 546 0.02 -9.20 23.20
CA ASN A 546 0.60 -9.17 24.56
C ASN A 546 2.14 -9.03 24.58
N LEU A 547 2.74 -8.48 23.52
CA LEU A 547 4.18 -8.30 23.40
C LEU A 547 4.54 -6.82 23.30
N TYR A 548 5.73 -6.46 23.77
CA TYR A 548 6.32 -5.15 23.55
C TYR A 548 7.80 -5.22 23.21
N TRP A 549 8.27 -4.24 22.44
CA TRP A 549 9.65 -4.05 22.02
C TRP A 549 10.16 -2.73 22.57
N LEU A 550 11.27 -2.77 23.31
CA LEU A 550 12.07 -1.58 23.55
C LEU A 550 12.92 -1.31 22.31
N TYR A 551 12.77 -0.14 21.71
CA TYR A 551 13.42 0.20 20.45
C TYR A 551 14.61 1.14 20.66
N ASN A 552 15.74 0.79 20.06
CA ASN A 552 16.92 1.61 20.08
C ASN A 552 16.82 2.70 19.01
N ASN A 553 16.61 3.95 19.45
CA ASN A 553 16.42 5.10 18.56
C ASN A 553 17.68 5.47 17.75
N LEU A 554 18.87 5.05 18.19
CA LEU A 554 20.13 5.31 17.50
C LEU A 554 20.41 4.25 16.44
N LEU A 555 20.37 2.98 16.84
CA LEU A 555 20.64 1.83 15.96
C LEU A 555 19.46 1.43 15.07
N LEU A 556 18.29 2.04 15.29
CA LEU A 556 17.05 1.77 14.56
C LEU A 556 16.70 0.28 14.51
N ARG A 557 16.64 -0.37 15.68
CA ARG A 557 16.24 -1.78 15.83
C ARG A 557 15.80 -2.05 17.28
N PRO A 558 15.05 -3.14 17.54
CA PRO A 558 14.78 -3.56 18.91
C PRO A 558 16.05 -3.84 19.71
N GLU A 559 16.02 -3.52 20.99
CA GLU A 559 17.06 -3.88 21.95
C GLU A 559 17.17 -5.40 22.08
N ARG A 560 18.36 -5.89 22.45
CA ARG A 560 18.57 -7.32 22.69
C ARG A 560 17.66 -7.80 23.84
N GLY A 561 17.04 -8.97 23.66
CA GLY A 561 16.14 -9.57 24.66
C GLY A 561 14.70 -9.07 24.62
N TYR A 562 14.29 -8.48 23.49
CA TYR A 562 12.91 -8.13 23.15
C TYR A 562 12.46 -8.89 21.90
N PRO A 563 11.16 -9.20 21.74
CA PRO A 563 10.04 -8.75 22.56
C PRO A 563 9.93 -9.40 23.94
N ARG A 564 9.17 -8.75 24.84
CA ARG A 564 8.79 -9.27 26.16
C ARG A 564 7.28 -9.17 26.38
N ARG A 565 6.75 -9.90 27.35
CA ARG A 565 5.31 -9.86 27.67
C ARG A 565 4.92 -8.53 28.31
N ALA A 566 3.98 -7.83 27.69
CA ALA A 566 3.55 -6.52 28.13
C ALA A 566 2.81 -6.61 29.47
N SER A 567 1.88 -7.54 29.63
CA SER A 567 1.11 -7.68 30.87
C SER A 567 1.95 -8.05 32.11
N ILE A 568 3.07 -8.74 31.94
CA ILE A 568 3.96 -9.05 33.06
C ILE A 568 4.75 -7.81 33.48
N VAL A 569 5.37 -7.11 32.52
CA VAL A 569 6.31 -6.04 32.82
C VAL A 569 5.62 -4.71 33.12
N TRP A 570 4.57 -4.37 32.39
CA TRP A 570 3.90 -3.06 32.49
C TRP A 570 2.74 -3.05 33.49
N ILE A 571 2.12 -4.21 33.71
CA ILE A 571 0.94 -4.33 34.57
C ILE A 571 1.27 -5.07 35.88
N GLY A 572 2.33 -5.87 35.91
CA GLY A 572 2.72 -6.64 37.09
C GLY A 572 1.94 -7.94 37.28
N CYS A 573 1.32 -8.45 36.21
CA CYS A 573 0.57 -9.70 36.27
C CYS A 573 1.48 -10.89 36.56
N LEU A 574 1.11 -11.72 37.54
CA LEU A 574 1.80 -12.95 37.85
C LEU A 574 1.60 -13.95 36.70
N ALA A 575 2.63 -14.75 36.39
CA ALA A 575 2.61 -15.76 35.33
C ALA A 575 1.60 -16.93 35.57
N LYS A 576 0.68 -16.81 36.54
CA LYS A 576 -0.09 -17.94 37.08
C LYS A 576 -1.44 -18.23 36.44
N ASN A 577 -2.00 -17.41 35.55
CA ASN A 577 -3.33 -17.68 34.99
C ASN A 577 -3.41 -17.45 33.47
N VAL A 578 -2.81 -18.34 32.68
CA VAL A 578 -3.24 -18.51 31.28
C VAL A 578 -3.37 -20.00 31.01
N LYS A 579 -4.61 -20.51 30.94
CA LYS A 579 -4.90 -21.76 30.25
C LYS A 579 -4.40 -21.58 28.81
N LEU A 580 -3.35 -22.33 28.46
CA LEU A 580 -2.85 -22.39 27.09
C LEU A 580 -4.01 -22.73 26.15
N ALA A 581 -4.40 -21.79 25.30
CA ALA A 581 -5.04 -22.16 24.04
C ALA A 581 -4.08 -23.13 23.34
N SER A 582 -4.60 -24.31 23.01
CA SER A 582 -3.89 -25.42 22.40
C SER A 582 -2.95 -24.96 21.28
N ARG A 583 -1.66 -25.31 21.42
CA ARG A 583 -0.68 -25.21 20.34
C ARG A 583 -1.14 -26.13 19.21
N ASN A 584 -1.40 -25.55 18.05
CA ASN A 584 -1.42 -26.29 16.79
C ASN A 584 0.06 -26.63 16.44
N PRO A 585 0.45 -27.90 16.25
CA PRO A 585 1.86 -28.31 16.23
C PRO A 585 2.62 -28.00 14.92
N ASN A 586 2.06 -27.25 13.97
CA ASN A 586 2.64 -27.10 12.63
C ASN A 586 3.37 -25.76 12.36
N ILE A 587 3.89 -25.08 13.38
CA ILE A 587 4.80 -23.94 13.17
C ILE A 587 6.14 -24.22 13.86
N THR A 588 7.00 -24.95 13.15
CA THR A 588 8.45 -24.96 13.41
C THR A 588 9.04 -23.65 12.91
N ALA A 589 9.15 -22.66 13.80
CA ALA A 589 10.11 -21.58 13.62
C ALA A 589 11.49 -22.11 14.06
N ALA A 590 12.37 -22.33 13.09
CA ALA A 590 13.77 -22.67 13.36
C ALA A 590 14.48 -21.46 13.99
N PHE A 591 14.73 -21.53 15.29
CA PHE A 591 15.70 -20.66 15.96
C PHE A 591 17.02 -21.42 16.09
N ILE A 592 18.01 -21.04 15.28
CA ILE A 592 19.41 -21.39 15.51
C ILE A 592 19.89 -20.56 16.69
N ALA A 593 19.97 -21.20 17.86
CA ALA A 593 20.69 -20.67 19.01
C ALA A 593 22.10 -21.27 19.02
N THR A 594 23.10 -20.51 18.56
CA THR A 594 24.50 -20.83 18.85
C THR A 594 24.87 -20.22 20.19
N SER A 595 25.01 -21.06 21.20
CA SER A 595 25.66 -20.77 22.48
C SER A 595 27.18 -20.62 22.29
N PRO A 596 27.87 -19.69 22.97
CA PRO A 596 29.33 -19.68 23.01
C PRO A 596 29.83 -20.66 24.08
N SER A 597 30.67 -21.61 23.68
CA SER A 597 31.46 -22.43 24.61
C SER A 597 32.71 -21.67 25.01
N SER A 598 32.95 -21.61 26.31
CA SER A 598 34.19 -21.24 26.98
C SER A 598 35.38 -22.10 26.52
N SER A 599 36.46 -21.46 26.06
CA SER A 599 37.88 -21.70 26.41
C SER A 599 38.70 -20.55 25.86
#